data_AF-A0A959FT31-F1
#
_entry.id   AF-A0A959FT31-F1
#
_cell.length_a   1.000
_cell.length_b   1.000
_cell.length_c   1.000
_cell.angle_alpha   90.00
_cell.angle_beta   90.00
_cell.angle_gamma   90.00
#
_symmetry.space_group_name_H-M   'P 1'
#
loop_
_entity.id
_entity.type
_entity.pdbx_description
1 polymer ?
#
loop_
_entity_poly.entity_id
_entity_poly.type
_entity_poly.pdbx_seq_one_letter_code
_entity_poly.pdbx_strand_id
1 'polypeptide(L)'
;ARELFLLAINFCVRKVNAGDTSYFSEMLALYKKGLEMATLLENGRLSRFTYHNVIATAIQVRDFDWAGNFAAQYRHFLAPSYQESSFLYNQARLAYEQSNYTQALGLIHQATFSDVLLNLAAKTISLKIYYALQEYDLLESHLDAMTNFIRRNKGLGYHRNNYLNLTRYTKKLLSLNRFDKVVVAAFRAEVSKEETLTERNWLLAQLP
;
A
#
# COMPACT_ATOMS: atom_id res chain seq x y z
N ALA A 1 -27.53 1.63 10.66
CA ALA A 1 -26.87 2.57 9.71
C ALA A 1 -25.45 2.14 9.36
N ARG A 2 -24.53 2.03 10.32
CA ARG A 2 -23.13 1.61 10.09
C ARG A 2 -22.98 0.31 9.30
N GLU A 3 -23.72 -0.73 9.67
CA GLU A 3 -23.65 -2.05 9.02
C GLU A 3 -24.00 -1.96 7.53
N LEU A 4 -24.97 -1.12 7.16
CA LEU A 4 -25.34 -0.89 5.76
C LEU A 4 -24.20 -0.22 4.98
N PHE A 5 -23.52 0.76 5.58
CA PHE A 5 -22.33 1.38 4.97
C PHE A 5 -21.21 0.36 4.78
N LEU A 6 -20.92 -0.45 5.81
CA LEU A 6 -19.87 -1.47 5.72
C LEU A 6 -20.22 -2.53 4.67
N LEU A 7 -21.48 -2.93 4.57
CA LEU A 7 -21.95 -3.86 3.54
C LEU A 7 -21.77 -3.28 2.13
N ALA A 8 -22.16 -2.02 1.94
CA ALA A 8 -22.02 -1.32 0.66
C ALA A 8 -20.54 -1.13 0.27
N ILE A 9 -19.69 -0.70 1.22
CA ILE A 9 -18.25 -0.58 1.01
C ILE A 9 -17.65 -1.95 0.64
N ASN A 10 -18.00 -3.01 1.38
CA ASN A 10 -17.52 -4.37 1.08
C ASN A 10 -17.99 -4.87 -0.30
N PHE A 11 -19.18 -4.45 -0.75
CA PHE A 11 -19.62 -4.71 -2.11
C PHE A 11 -18.72 -4.02 -3.14
N CYS A 12 -18.42 -2.72 -2.97
CA CYS A 12 -17.49 -2.00 -3.85
C CYS A 12 -16.08 -2.62 -3.84
N VAL A 13 -15.57 -3.03 -2.68
CA VAL A 13 -14.27 -3.73 -2.56
C VAL A 13 -14.26 -5.01 -3.40
N ARG A 14 -15.33 -5.81 -3.38
CA ARG A 14 -15.43 -7.02 -4.21
C ARG A 14 -15.42 -6.69 -5.71
N LYS A 15 -16.07 -5.60 -6.12
CA LYS A 15 -16.10 -5.17 -7.53
C LYS A 15 -14.73 -4.70 -8.00
N VAL A 16 -14.05 -3.88 -7.20
CA VAL A 16 -12.67 -3.45 -7.47
C VAL A 16 -11.72 -4.64 -7.56
N ASN A 17 -11.83 -5.59 -6.64
CA ASN A 17 -11.00 -6.81 -6.65
C ASN A 17 -11.27 -7.71 -7.87
N ALA A 18 -12.47 -7.61 -8.47
CA ALA A 18 -12.80 -8.27 -9.73
C ALA A 18 -12.31 -7.51 -10.98
N GLY A 19 -11.60 -6.39 -10.80
CA GLY A 19 -11.02 -5.56 -11.86
C GLY A 19 -11.86 -4.35 -12.26
N ASP A 20 -13.06 -4.17 -11.69
CA ASP A 20 -13.91 -3.03 -12.00
C ASP A 20 -13.54 -1.82 -11.14
N THR A 21 -12.57 -1.05 -11.64
CA THR A 21 -12.00 0.12 -10.95
C THR A 21 -12.94 1.31 -10.89
N SER A 22 -14.04 1.32 -11.64
CA SER A 22 -15.04 2.40 -11.58
C SER A 22 -15.56 2.61 -10.15
N TYR A 23 -15.78 1.50 -9.43
CA TYR A 23 -16.28 1.42 -8.07
C TYR A 23 -15.44 2.12 -6.99
N PHE A 24 -14.22 2.57 -7.31
CA PHE A 24 -13.46 3.41 -6.38
C PHE A 24 -14.18 4.73 -6.08
N SER A 25 -14.86 5.32 -7.07
CA SER A 25 -15.58 6.60 -6.90
C SER A 25 -16.79 6.45 -5.98
N GLU A 26 -17.56 5.39 -6.18
CA GLU A 26 -18.72 5.02 -5.36
C GLU A 26 -18.30 4.68 -3.95
N MET A 27 -17.21 3.90 -3.80
CA MET A 27 -16.64 3.57 -2.49
C MET A 27 -16.20 4.83 -1.74
N LEU A 28 -15.56 5.79 -2.43
CA LEU A 28 -15.19 7.05 -1.81
C LEU A 28 -16.42 7.87 -1.38
N ALA A 29 -17.45 7.92 -2.21
CA ALA A 29 -18.70 8.61 -1.87
C ALA A 29 -19.36 8.00 -0.62
N LEU A 30 -19.39 6.68 -0.51
CA LEU A 30 -19.87 5.97 0.68
C LEU A 30 -19.04 6.30 1.92
N TYR A 31 -17.71 6.33 1.80
CA TYR A 31 -16.84 6.74 2.89
C TYR A 31 -17.10 8.18 3.32
N LYS A 32 -17.10 9.14 2.38
CA LYS A 32 -17.40 10.55 2.63
C LYS A 32 -18.73 10.71 3.38
N LYS A 33 -19.79 10.04 2.91
CA LYS A 33 -21.10 10.10 3.55
C LYS A 33 -21.14 9.45 4.93
N GLY A 34 -20.50 8.29 5.09
CA GLY A 34 -20.43 7.59 6.37
C GLY A 34 -19.67 8.38 7.44
N LEU A 35 -18.63 9.12 7.03
CA LEU A 35 -17.85 10.02 7.88
C LEU A 35 -18.63 11.28 8.27
N GLU A 36 -19.32 11.91 7.32
CA GLU A 36 -20.20 13.07 7.56
C GLU A 36 -21.27 12.74 8.61
N MET A 37 -21.85 11.55 8.53
CA MET A 37 -22.86 11.08 9.48
C MET A 37 -22.27 10.53 10.79
N ALA A 38 -20.94 10.56 10.96
CA ALA A 38 -20.19 9.93 12.05
C ALA A 38 -20.48 8.43 12.25
N THR A 39 -21.10 7.76 11.28
CA THR A 39 -21.52 6.34 11.38
C THR A 39 -20.36 5.37 11.26
N LEU A 40 -19.24 5.80 10.67
CA LEU A 40 -18.00 5.03 10.60
C LEU A 40 -17.13 5.16 11.86
N LEU A 41 -17.47 6.07 12.77
CA LEU A 41 -16.85 6.18 14.08
C LEU A 41 -17.51 5.20 15.05
N GLU A 42 -16.70 4.47 15.80
CA GLU A 42 -17.12 3.56 16.85
C GLU A 42 -16.60 4.09 18.18
N ASN A 43 -17.50 4.47 19.09
CA ASN A 43 -17.16 5.15 20.35
C ASN A 43 -16.27 6.39 20.13
N GLY A 44 -16.61 7.19 19.10
CA GLY A 44 -15.83 8.37 18.72
C GLY A 44 -14.45 8.05 18.15
N ARG A 45 -14.17 6.80 17.75
CA ARG A 45 -12.90 6.41 17.15
C ARG A 45 -13.06 5.87 15.75
N LEU A 46 -12.10 6.18 14.89
CA LEU A 46 -11.98 5.57 13.59
C LEU A 46 -10.99 4.40 13.67
N SER A 47 -11.34 3.26 13.09
CA SER A 47 -10.38 2.16 13.00
C SER A 47 -9.20 2.55 12.08
N ARG A 48 -7.98 2.13 12.43
CA ARG A 48 -6.79 2.37 11.58
C ARG A 48 -6.96 1.80 10.17
N PHE A 49 -7.66 0.68 10.04
CA PHE A 49 -7.95 0.05 8.75
C PHE A 49 -8.87 0.93 7.91
N THR A 50 -9.95 1.44 8.50
CA THR A 50 -10.87 2.35 7.81
C THR A 50 -10.15 3.61 7.38
N TYR A 51 -9.34 4.21 8.27
CA TYR A 51 -8.53 5.39 7.96
C TYR A 51 -7.59 5.15 6.76
N HIS A 52 -6.85 4.03 6.75
CA HIS A 52 -5.99 3.66 5.61
C HIS A 52 -6.78 3.43 4.33
N ASN A 53 -7.92 2.74 4.40
CA ASN A 53 -8.72 2.40 3.23
C ASN A 53 -9.36 3.63 2.60
N VAL A 54 -9.82 4.59 3.41
CA VAL A 54 -10.37 5.86 2.93
C VAL A 54 -9.31 6.62 2.12
N ILE A 55 -8.11 6.77 2.67
CA ILE A 55 -7.00 7.46 1.99
C ILE A 55 -6.56 6.70 0.75
N ALA A 56 -6.45 5.37 0.84
CA ALA A 56 -6.15 4.50 -0.31
C ALA A 56 -7.14 4.72 -1.45
N THR A 57 -8.44 4.77 -1.13
CA THR A 57 -9.51 4.94 -2.11
C THR A 57 -9.45 6.32 -2.75
N ALA A 58 -9.23 7.37 -1.95
CA ALA A 58 -9.09 8.73 -2.45
C ALA A 58 -7.89 8.89 -3.41
N ILE A 59 -6.76 8.23 -3.09
CA ILE A 59 -5.59 8.16 -3.97
C ILE A 59 -5.95 7.48 -5.30
N GLN A 60 -6.70 6.37 -5.28
CA GLN A 60 -7.06 5.65 -6.52
C GLN A 60 -7.92 6.49 -7.46
N VAL A 61 -8.80 7.34 -6.93
CA VAL A 61 -9.57 8.30 -7.74
C VAL A 61 -8.82 9.61 -8.02
N ARG A 62 -7.55 9.69 -7.60
CA ARG A 62 -6.66 10.87 -7.75
C ARG A 62 -7.17 12.14 -7.05
N ASP A 63 -8.00 12.01 -6.02
CA ASP A 63 -8.48 13.11 -5.17
C ASP A 63 -7.46 13.35 -4.03
N PHE A 64 -6.25 13.77 -4.41
CA PHE A 64 -5.10 13.88 -3.49
C PHE A 64 -5.30 14.95 -2.42
N ASP A 65 -5.89 16.09 -2.78
CA ASP A 65 -6.16 17.19 -1.85
C ASP A 65 -7.15 16.74 -0.77
N TRP A 66 -8.22 16.04 -1.15
CA TRP A 66 -9.15 15.49 -0.19
C TRP A 66 -8.49 14.44 0.69
N ALA A 67 -7.66 13.55 0.13
CA ALA A 67 -6.95 12.52 0.88
C ALA A 67 -6.03 13.13 1.96
N GLY A 68 -5.27 14.18 1.62
CA GLY A 68 -4.40 14.89 2.56
C GLY A 68 -5.20 15.61 3.66
N ASN A 69 -6.28 16.28 3.29
CA ASN A 69 -7.17 16.95 4.24
C ASN A 69 -7.82 15.95 5.21
N PHE A 70 -8.34 14.83 4.69
CA PHE A 70 -8.88 13.75 5.50
C PHE A 70 -7.81 13.18 6.45
N ALA A 71 -6.60 12.92 5.94
CA ALA A 71 -5.51 12.37 6.74
C ALA A 71 -5.19 13.29 7.94
N ALA A 72 -5.08 14.60 7.72
CA ALA A 72 -4.81 15.57 8.77
C ALA A 72 -5.97 15.67 9.78
N GLN A 73 -7.20 15.85 9.29
CA GLN A 73 -8.37 16.09 10.12
C GLN A 73 -8.76 14.85 10.94
N TYR A 74 -8.72 13.66 10.35
CA TYR A 74 -9.22 12.45 11.00
C TYR A 74 -8.18 11.70 11.82
N ARG A 75 -6.91 12.16 11.83
CA ARG A 75 -5.84 11.58 12.65
C ARG A 75 -6.24 11.48 14.12
N HIS A 76 -6.89 12.49 14.67
CA HIS A 76 -7.24 12.54 16.11
C HIS A 76 -8.28 11.50 16.53
N PHE A 77 -9.04 10.93 15.58
CA PHE A 77 -9.99 9.85 15.86
C PHE A 77 -9.33 8.46 15.92
N LEU A 78 -8.06 8.32 15.51
CA LEU A 78 -7.31 7.08 15.68
C LEU A 78 -6.93 6.89 17.16
N ALA A 79 -6.76 5.64 17.57
CA ALA A 79 -6.17 5.36 18.88
C ALA A 79 -4.74 5.97 18.95
N PRO A 80 -4.33 6.57 20.08
CA PRO A 80 -3.07 7.31 20.19
C PRO A 80 -1.84 6.55 19.67
N SER A 81 -1.77 5.24 19.94
CA SER A 81 -0.67 4.36 19.52
C SER A 81 -0.53 4.19 17.99
N TYR A 82 -1.56 4.53 17.22
CA TYR A 82 -1.56 4.44 15.76
C TYR A 82 -1.51 5.81 15.07
N GLN A 83 -1.73 6.91 15.79
CA GLN A 83 -1.92 8.23 15.18
C GLN A 83 -0.75 8.66 14.31
N GLU A 84 0.46 8.67 14.88
CA GLU A 84 1.65 9.15 14.18
C GLU A 84 2.07 8.24 13.02
N SER A 85 2.22 6.94 13.29
CA SER A 85 2.64 5.97 12.27
C SER A 85 1.66 5.87 11.10
N SER A 86 0.35 5.89 11.39
CA SER A 86 -0.68 5.89 10.34
C SER A 86 -0.66 7.18 9.53
N PHE A 87 -0.54 8.34 10.20
CA PHE A 87 -0.49 9.62 9.51
C PHE A 87 0.74 9.72 8.60
N LEU A 88 1.94 9.45 9.13
CA LEU A 88 3.19 9.54 8.35
C LEU A 88 3.21 8.53 7.19
N TYR A 89 2.73 7.30 7.38
CA TYR A 89 2.60 6.33 6.30
C TYR A 89 1.70 6.84 5.17
N ASN A 90 0.54 7.41 5.50
CA ASN A 90 -0.39 7.88 4.47
C ASN A 90 0.10 9.14 3.77
N GLN A 91 0.76 10.04 4.49
CA GLN A 91 1.44 11.18 3.87
C GLN A 91 2.56 10.72 2.93
N ALA A 92 3.34 9.72 3.32
CA ALA A 92 4.37 9.15 2.45
C ALA A 92 3.77 8.50 1.20
N ARG A 93 2.63 7.82 1.36
CA ARG A 93 1.91 7.23 0.23
C ARG A 93 1.38 8.31 -0.71
N LEU A 94 0.81 9.40 -0.20
CA LEU A 94 0.37 10.53 -1.02
C LEU A 94 1.55 11.14 -1.80
N ALA A 95 2.66 11.42 -1.10
CA ALA A 95 3.86 11.94 -1.72
C ALA A 95 4.41 11.00 -2.81
N TYR A 96 4.40 9.68 -2.57
CA TYR A 96 4.81 8.68 -3.56
C TYR A 96 3.96 8.71 -4.82
N GLU A 97 2.63 8.76 -4.68
CA GLU A 97 1.68 8.78 -5.80
C GLU A 97 1.73 10.10 -6.59
N GLN A 98 2.20 11.17 -5.95
CA GLN A 98 2.52 12.45 -6.56
C GLN A 98 3.96 12.53 -7.12
N SER A 99 4.68 11.40 -7.15
CA SER A 99 6.09 11.32 -7.57
C SER A 99 7.07 12.17 -6.74
N ASN A 100 6.67 12.63 -5.55
CA ASN A 100 7.55 13.33 -4.61
C ASN A 100 8.32 12.32 -3.75
N TYR A 101 9.29 11.66 -4.36
CA TYR A 101 10.02 10.53 -3.77
C TYR A 101 10.88 10.91 -2.57
N THR A 102 11.54 12.08 -2.59
CA THR A 102 12.35 12.55 -1.46
C THR A 102 11.49 12.77 -0.22
N GLN A 103 10.33 13.41 -0.39
CA GLN A 103 9.39 13.61 0.71
C GLN A 103 8.84 12.28 1.24
N ALA A 104 8.45 11.37 0.34
CA ALA A 104 7.93 10.06 0.72
C ALA A 104 8.94 9.26 1.56
N LEU A 105 10.21 9.20 1.14
CA LEU A 105 11.27 8.54 1.92
C LEU A 105 11.53 9.23 3.25
N GLY A 106 11.55 10.56 3.29
CA GLY A 106 11.72 11.33 4.52
C GLY A 106 10.63 11.01 5.56
N LEU A 107 9.37 10.96 5.13
CA LEU A 107 8.23 10.61 5.98
C LEU A 107 8.29 9.17 6.47
N ILE A 108 8.72 8.22 5.63
CA ILE A 108 8.90 6.81 6.03
C ILE A 108 10.01 6.67 7.06
N HIS A 109 11.12 7.38 6.91
CA HIS A 109 12.24 7.33 7.86
C HIS A 109 11.94 8.02 9.19
N GLN A 110 11.07 9.04 9.20
CA GLN A 110 10.61 9.68 10.42
C GLN A 110 9.69 8.77 11.25
N ALA A 111 8.93 7.89 10.60
CA ALA A 111 7.90 7.10 11.26
C ALA A 111 8.45 5.95 12.10
N THR A 112 7.98 5.84 13.34
CA THR A 112 8.18 4.64 14.17
C THR A 112 6.99 3.70 14.03
N PHE A 113 7.15 2.60 13.29
CA PHE A 113 6.08 1.64 13.04
C PHE A 113 6.00 0.55 14.12
N SER A 114 4.97 0.62 14.96
CA SER A 114 4.59 -0.44 15.90
C SER A 114 3.82 -1.59 15.22
N ASP A 115 3.04 -1.28 14.18
CA ASP A 115 2.34 -2.28 13.36
C ASP A 115 3.30 -2.84 12.30
N VAL A 116 3.58 -4.14 12.40
CA VAL A 116 4.53 -4.84 11.51
C VAL A 116 4.08 -4.81 10.04
N LEU A 117 2.77 -4.90 9.77
CA LEU A 117 2.25 -4.88 8.41
C LEU A 117 2.34 -3.47 7.82
N LEU A 118 2.09 -2.44 8.62
CA LEU A 118 2.28 -1.05 8.20
C LEU A 118 3.74 -0.76 7.87
N ASN A 119 4.68 -1.27 8.68
CA ASN A 119 6.12 -1.18 8.41
C ASN A 119 6.48 -1.84 7.07
N LEU A 120 5.97 -3.05 6.81
CA LEU A 120 6.21 -3.74 5.55
C LEU A 120 5.62 -2.99 4.36
N ALA A 121 4.43 -2.38 4.50
CA ALA A 121 3.83 -1.56 3.47
C ALA A 121 4.67 -0.29 3.18
N ALA A 122 5.20 0.36 4.22
CA ALA A 122 6.12 1.49 4.07
C ALA A 122 7.42 1.06 3.36
N LYS A 123 7.99 -0.10 3.72
CA LYS A 123 9.15 -0.68 3.03
C LYS A 123 8.85 -1.00 1.56
N THR A 124 7.63 -1.40 1.22
CA THR A 124 7.22 -1.57 -0.18
C THR A 124 7.25 -0.24 -0.93
N ILE A 125 6.82 0.88 -0.32
CA ILE A 125 6.94 2.20 -0.96
C ILE A 125 8.41 2.55 -1.19
N SER A 126 9.28 2.41 -0.18
CA SER A 126 10.72 2.67 -0.33
C SER A 126 11.35 1.82 -1.45
N LEU A 127 10.99 0.54 -1.54
CA LEU A 127 11.42 -0.38 -2.61
C LEU A 127 11.06 0.18 -3.99
N LYS A 128 9.81 0.59 -4.18
CA LYS A 128 9.34 1.14 -5.45
C LYS A 128 10.03 2.46 -5.79
N ILE A 129 10.30 3.29 -4.79
CA ILE A 129 11.03 4.55 -4.97
C ILE A 129 12.48 4.29 -5.41
N TYR A 130 13.21 3.40 -4.71
CA TYR A 130 14.59 3.09 -5.10
C TYR A 130 14.67 2.50 -6.51
N TYR A 131 13.69 1.67 -6.89
CA TYR A 131 13.59 1.19 -8.26
C TYR A 131 13.37 2.33 -9.26
N ALA A 132 12.42 3.23 -9.00
CA ALA A 132 12.10 4.36 -9.87
C ALA A 132 13.28 5.33 -10.05
N LEU A 133 14.07 5.53 -9.00
CA LEU A 133 15.28 6.36 -9.00
C LEU A 133 16.51 5.64 -9.58
N GLN A 134 16.40 4.36 -9.93
CA GLN A 134 17.52 3.52 -10.38
C GLN A 134 18.65 3.38 -9.35
N GLU A 135 18.32 3.55 -8.07
CA GLU A 135 19.22 3.40 -6.93
C GLU A 135 19.35 1.91 -6.56
N TYR A 136 19.89 1.10 -7.47
CA TYR A 136 19.82 -0.35 -7.37
C TYR A 136 20.64 -0.94 -6.21
N ASP A 137 21.80 -0.36 -5.88
CA ASP A 137 22.60 -0.79 -4.73
C ASP A 137 21.84 -0.60 -3.40
N LEU A 138 21.14 0.54 -3.27
CA LEU A 138 20.27 0.82 -2.12
C LEU A 138 19.07 -0.11 -2.10
N LEU A 139 18.47 -0.38 -3.27
CA LEU A 139 17.36 -1.30 -3.41
C LEU A 139 17.75 -2.73 -2.98
N GLU A 140 18.90 -3.25 -3.42
CA GLU A 140 19.38 -4.57 -3.01
C GLU A 140 19.57 -4.66 -1.50
N SER A 141 20.25 -3.68 -0.92
CA SER A 141 20.43 -3.57 0.54
C SER A 141 19.09 -3.51 1.28
N HIS A 142 18.12 -2.77 0.76
CA HIS A 142 16.77 -2.67 1.30
C HIS A 142 15.99 -3.99 1.21
N LEU A 143 16.11 -4.72 0.10
CA LEU A 143 15.49 -6.03 -0.10
C LEU A 143 16.02 -7.07 0.89
N ASP A 144 17.33 -7.03 1.20
CA ASP A 144 17.95 -7.88 2.21
C ASP A 144 17.47 -7.53 3.63
N ALA A 145 17.47 -6.25 3.97
CA ALA A 145 16.95 -5.77 5.24
C ALA A 145 15.46 -6.13 5.43
N MET A 146 14.65 -5.98 4.38
CA MET A 146 13.23 -6.34 4.38
C MET A 146 13.05 -7.86 4.54
N THR A 147 13.83 -8.68 3.85
CA THR A 147 13.80 -10.16 4.00
C THR A 147 14.15 -10.59 5.42
N ASN A 148 15.21 -10.02 6.01
CA ASN A 148 15.61 -10.29 7.39
C ASN A 148 14.56 -9.83 8.40
N PHE A 149 13.93 -8.68 8.16
CA PHE A 149 12.82 -8.19 8.97
C PHE A 149 11.62 -9.16 8.95
N ILE A 150 11.22 -9.65 7.76
CA ILE A 150 10.13 -10.63 7.62
C ILE A 150 10.46 -11.93 8.36
N ARG A 151 11.71 -12.41 8.28
CA ARG A 151 12.14 -13.65 8.95
C ARG A 151 12.10 -13.56 10.48
N ARG A 152 12.42 -12.39 11.04
CA ARG A 152 12.42 -12.16 12.50
C ARG A 152 11.02 -12.01 13.08
N ASN A 153 10.07 -11.48 12.31
CA ASN A 153 8.70 -11.25 12.77
C ASN A 153 7.84 -12.50 12.56
N LYS A 154 7.56 -13.21 13.66
CA LYS A 154 6.61 -14.35 13.68
C LYS A 154 5.17 -13.83 13.63
N GLY A 155 4.22 -14.67 13.20
CA GLY A 155 2.78 -14.34 13.23
C GLY A 155 2.25 -13.53 12.04
N LEU A 156 3.02 -13.39 10.96
CA LEU A 156 2.59 -12.69 9.74
C LEU A 156 1.54 -13.44 8.90
N GLY A 157 1.30 -14.73 9.17
CA GLY A 157 0.38 -15.56 8.40
C GLY A 157 0.70 -15.54 6.90
N TYR A 158 -0.33 -15.40 6.06
CA TYR A 158 -0.18 -15.35 4.60
C TYR A 158 0.62 -14.14 4.10
N HIS A 159 0.63 -13.02 4.84
CA HIS A 159 1.39 -11.83 4.46
C HIS A 159 2.90 -12.11 4.39
N ARG A 160 3.39 -13.09 5.15
CA ARG A 160 4.79 -13.50 5.11
C ARG A 160 5.22 -13.89 3.70
N ASN A 161 4.45 -14.77 3.07
CA ASN A 161 4.75 -15.27 1.74
C ASN A 161 4.59 -14.17 0.69
N ASN A 162 3.57 -13.31 0.83
CA ASN A 162 3.39 -12.14 -0.03
C ASN A 162 4.64 -11.25 -0.10
N TYR A 163 5.16 -10.85 1.06
CA TYR A 163 6.31 -9.96 1.11
C TYR A 163 7.63 -10.65 0.75
N LEU A 164 7.80 -11.95 1.03
CA LEU A 164 8.96 -12.71 0.56
C LEU A 164 8.94 -12.91 -0.96
N ASN A 165 7.77 -13.14 -1.55
CA ASN A 165 7.61 -13.21 -2.99
C ASN A 165 7.95 -11.86 -3.63
N LEU A 166 7.47 -10.75 -3.05
CA LEU A 166 7.84 -9.41 -3.49
C LEU A 166 9.36 -9.21 -3.48
N THR A 167 10.06 -9.55 -2.39
CA THR A 167 11.52 -9.38 -2.36
C THR A 167 12.23 -10.29 -3.37
N ARG A 168 11.82 -11.56 -3.46
CA ARG A 168 12.35 -12.53 -4.43
C ARG A 168 12.20 -12.05 -5.88
N TYR A 169 10.99 -11.65 -6.27
CA TYR A 169 10.71 -11.23 -7.63
C TYR A 169 11.36 -9.90 -7.99
N THR A 170 11.48 -8.98 -7.04
CA THR A 170 12.21 -7.73 -7.27
C THR A 170 13.69 -8.00 -7.51
N LYS A 171 14.33 -8.89 -6.75
CA LYS A 171 15.72 -9.30 -7.03
C LYS A 171 15.89 -9.93 -8.41
N LYS A 172 14.96 -10.81 -8.79
CA LYS A 172 14.97 -11.44 -10.13
C LYS A 172 14.72 -10.42 -11.25
N LEU A 173 13.92 -9.39 -10.99
CA LEU A 173 13.72 -8.27 -11.92
C LEU A 173 15.02 -7.47 -12.14
N LEU A 174 15.80 -7.23 -11.08
CA LEU A 174 17.08 -6.50 -11.19
C LEU A 174 18.13 -7.23 -12.03
N SER A 175 18.17 -8.57 -11.95
CA SER A 175 19.11 -9.39 -12.73
C SER A 175 18.55 -9.86 -14.08
N LEU A 176 17.35 -9.41 -14.47
CA LEU A 176 16.68 -9.84 -15.69
C LEU A 176 17.40 -9.31 -16.93
N ASN A 177 17.78 -10.20 -17.86
CA ASN A 177 18.21 -9.76 -19.19
C ASN A 177 17.01 -9.22 -19.97
N ARG A 178 16.86 -7.89 -19.99
CA ARG A 178 15.71 -7.20 -20.60
C ARG A 178 15.64 -7.32 -22.13
N PHE A 179 16.72 -7.74 -22.78
CA PHE A 179 16.79 -7.90 -24.23
C PHE A 179 16.42 -9.31 -24.70
N ASP A 180 16.42 -10.28 -23.79
CA ASP A 180 16.03 -11.66 -24.08
C ASP A 180 14.50 -11.82 -23.90
N LYS A 181 13.79 -11.85 -25.02
CA LYS A 181 12.32 -11.99 -25.04
C LYS A 181 11.83 -13.29 -24.40
N VAL A 182 12.62 -14.37 -24.48
CA VAL A 182 12.24 -15.67 -23.88
C VAL A 182 12.34 -15.57 -22.37
N VAL A 183 13.43 -14.99 -21.86
CA VAL A 183 13.62 -14.77 -20.42
C VAL A 183 12.58 -13.80 -19.84
N VAL A 184 12.28 -12.70 -20.54
CA VAL A 184 11.22 -11.76 -20.14
C VAL A 184 9.85 -12.44 -20.12
N ALA A 185 9.50 -13.23 -21.13
CA ALA A 185 8.24 -13.96 -21.19
C ALA A 185 8.13 -15.00 -20.06
N ALA A 186 9.22 -15.71 -19.74
CA ALA A 186 9.26 -16.65 -18.64
C ALA A 186 9.05 -15.97 -17.28
N PHE A 187 9.71 -14.83 -17.04
CA PHE A 187 9.50 -14.04 -15.82
C PHE A 187 8.05 -13.51 -15.72
N ARG A 188 7.50 -12.98 -16.81
CA ARG A 188 6.10 -12.53 -16.89
C ARG A 188 5.14 -13.65 -16.51
N ALA A 189 5.33 -14.85 -17.07
CA ALA A 189 4.49 -16.01 -16.78
C ALA A 189 4.60 -16.46 -15.32
N GLU A 190 5.80 -16.44 -14.75
CA GLU A 190 6.03 -16.80 -13.34
C GLU A 190 5.34 -15.82 -12.38
N VAL A 191 5.55 -14.52 -12.56
CA VAL A 191 4.90 -13.46 -11.74
C VAL A 191 3.38 -13.49 -11.88
N SER A 192 2.87 -13.78 -13.09
CA SER A 192 1.43 -13.86 -13.33
C SER A 192 0.76 -15.06 -12.64
N LYS A 193 1.48 -16.18 -12.51
CA LYS A 193 0.99 -17.41 -11.87
C LYS A 193 1.16 -17.43 -10.36
N GLU A 194 1.97 -16.54 -9.79
CA GLU A 194 2.13 -16.46 -8.33
C GLU A 194 0.82 -16.07 -7.66
N GLU A 195 0.27 -16.97 -6.84
CA GLU A 195 -1.00 -16.75 -6.15
C GLU A 195 -0.87 -15.66 -5.08
N THR A 196 0.24 -15.66 -4.34
CA THR A 196 0.44 -14.77 -3.19
C THR A 196 1.41 -13.64 -3.54
N LEU A 197 0.90 -12.65 -4.28
CA LEU A 197 1.67 -11.46 -4.67
C LEU A 197 0.75 -10.25 -4.95
N THR A 198 0.61 -9.36 -3.95
CA THR A 198 -0.21 -8.14 -4.04
C THR A 198 0.37 -7.14 -5.05
N GLU A 199 1.70 -7.07 -5.17
CA GLU A 199 2.42 -6.13 -6.04
C GLU A 199 2.70 -6.68 -7.44
N ARG A 200 1.90 -7.65 -7.89
CA ARG A 200 2.02 -8.29 -9.21
C ARG A 200 1.98 -7.26 -10.34
N ASN A 201 0.98 -6.38 -10.32
CA ASN A 201 0.78 -5.38 -11.37
C ASN A 201 1.97 -4.42 -11.46
N TRP A 202 2.55 -4.03 -10.31
CA TRP A 202 3.73 -3.17 -10.28
C TRP A 202 4.93 -3.85 -10.92
N LEU A 203 5.23 -5.12 -10.56
CA LEU A 203 6.34 -5.89 -11.16
C LEU A 203 6.19 -6.06 -12.67
N LEU A 204 4.97 -6.41 -13.12
CA LEU A 204 4.67 -6.60 -14.54
C LEU A 204 4.78 -5.31 -15.35
N ALA A 205 4.49 -4.16 -14.75
CA ALA A 205 4.63 -2.85 -15.37
C ALA A 205 6.08 -2.41 -15.58
N GLN A 206 7.05 -3.03 -14.90
CA GLN A 206 8.47 -2.72 -15.08
C GLN A 206 9.12 -3.42 -16.28
N LEU A 207 8.44 -4.41 -16.85
CA LEU A 207 8.92 -5.16 -18.01
C LEU A 207 8.80 -4.31 -19.29
N PRO A 208 9.70 -4.52 -20.27
CA PRO A 208 9.57 -3.92 -21.59
C PRO A 208 8.32 -4.42 -22.35
#